data_AF-A0A7C4M339-F1
#
_entry.id   AF-A0A7C4M339-F1
#
_cell.length_a   1.000
_cell.length_b   1.000
_cell.length_c   1.000
_cell.angle_alpha   90.00
_cell.angle_beta   90.00
_cell.angle_gamma   90.00
#
_symmetry.space_group_name_H-M   'P 1'
#
loop_
_entity.id
_entity.type
_entity.pdbx_description
1 polymer ?
#
loop_
_entity_poly.entity_id
_entity_poly.type
_entity_poly.pdbx_seq_one_letter_code
_entity_poly.pdbx_strand_id
1 'polypeptide(L)'
;MSKVIFMLLLNEVQNRNGLRVKLSEFEKNQLYGELLSHFGLIGGLNICEALERAWQDPYMKSEIENFILAWLKKRVKKVRGEYRI
;
A
#
# COMPACT_ATOMS: atom_id res chain seq x y z
N MET A 1 7.00 -6.78 8.78
CA MET A 1 6.23 -5.54 8.72
C MET A 1 4.84 -5.78 9.29
N SER A 2 4.58 -5.22 10.47
CA SER A 2 3.25 -5.23 11.07
C SER A 2 2.32 -4.24 10.35
N LYS A 3 1.00 -4.39 10.56
CA LYS A 3 -0.01 -3.44 10.06
C LYS A 3 0.27 -2.00 10.51
N VAL A 4 0.89 -1.81 11.69
CA VAL A 4 1.27 -0.49 12.21
C VAL A 4 2.35 0.16 11.34
N ILE A 5 3.40 -0.59 10.99
CA ILE A 5 4.47 -0.09 10.11
C ILE A 5 3.89 0.25 8.72
N PHE A 6 3.00 -0.60 8.21
CA PHE A 6 2.31 -0.32 6.96
C PHE A 6 1.49 0.99 7.03
N MET A 7 0.82 1.29 8.15
CA MET A 7 0.11 2.57 8.31
C MET A 7 1.07 3.78 8.34
N LEU A 8 2.24 3.65 8.95
CA LEU A 8 3.27 4.70 8.93
C LEU A 8 3.76 4.94 7.50
N LEU A 9 4.06 3.87 6.77
CA LEU A 9 4.46 3.94 5.38
C LEU A 9 3.39 4.58 4.48
N LEU A 10 2.14 4.17 4.65
CA LEU A 10 1.02 4.76 3.93
C LEU A 10 0.95 6.28 4.14
N ASN A 11 1.08 6.74 5.39
CA ASN A 11 1.09 8.17 5.70
C ASN A 11 2.30 8.88 5.09
N GLU A 12 3.47 8.25 5.10
CA GLU A 12 4.68 8.79 4.48
C GLU A 12 4.53 8.95 2.96
N VAL A 13 4.03 7.91 2.27
CA VAL A 13 3.77 7.95 0.82
C VAL A 13 2.74 9.03 0.49
N GLN A 14 1.68 9.16 1.28
CA GLN A 14 0.68 10.22 1.12
C GLN A 14 1.30 11.61 1.27
N ASN A 15 2.10 11.82 2.31
CA ASN A 15 2.73 13.12 2.58
C ASN A 15 3.75 13.50 1.49
N ARG A 16 4.63 12.57 1.12
CA ARG A 16 5.65 12.77 0.06
C ARG A 16 5.03 13.13 -1.29
N ASN A 17 3.86 12.57 -1.60
CA ASN A 17 3.18 12.78 -2.88
C ASN A 17 2.09 13.85 -2.84
N GLY A 18 1.90 14.54 -1.70
CA GLY A 18 0.83 15.54 -1.54
C GLY A 18 -0.58 14.96 -1.67
N LEU A 19 -0.75 13.65 -1.51
CA LEU A 19 -2.02 12.95 -1.66
C LEU A 19 -2.80 12.93 -0.35
N ARG A 20 -3.74 13.87 -0.18
CA ARG A 20 -4.65 13.89 0.97
C ARG A 20 -5.84 12.95 0.75
N VAL A 21 -5.60 11.65 0.83
CA VAL A 21 -6.66 10.63 0.70
C VAL A 21 -7.00 10.07 2.08
N LYS A 22 -8.20 10.41 2.59
CA LYS A 22 -8.75 9.73 3.75
C LYS A 22 -9.20 8.33 3.34
N LEU A 23 -8.50 7.31 3.85
CA LEU A 23 -8.92 5.92 3.71
C LEU A 23 -9.70 5.47 4.95
N SER A 24 -10.83 4.82 4.74
CA SER A 24 -11.56 4.11 5.80
C SER A 24 -10.73 2.93 6.31
N GLU A 25 -11.08 2.39 7.48
CA GLU A 25 -10.39 1.20 8.01
C GLU A 25 -10.54 -0.01 7.07
N PHE A 26 -11.71 -0.17 6.45
CA PHE A 26 -11.95 -1.18 5.43
C PHE A 26 -11.00 -1.03 4.24
N GLU A 27 -10.80 0.20 3.75
CA GLU A 27 -9.90 0.48 2.62
C GLU A 27 -8.44 0.26 2.97
N LYS A 28 -8.03 0.59 4.19
CA LYS A 28 -6.69 0.28 4.69
C LYS A 28 -6.45 -1.22 4.74
N ASN A 29 -7.45 -1.99 5.19
CA ASN A 29 -7.39 -3.45 5.22
C ASN A 29 -7.34 -4.03 3.80
N GLN A 30 -8.13 -3.48 2.88
CA GLN A 30 -8.13 -3.88 1.48
C GLN A 30 -6.77 -3.59 0.82
N LEU A 31 -6.22 -2.39 0.97
CA LEU A 31 -4.90 -2.06 0.42
C LEU A 31 -3.81 -2.97 1.00
N TYR A 32 -3.87 -3.25 2.31
CA TYR A 32 -2.92 -4.17 2.94
C TYR A 32 -3.05 -5.60 2.36
N GLY A 33 -4.27 -6.11 2.21
CA GLY A 33 -4.50 -7.42 1.61
C GLY A 33 -4.08 -7.51 0.14
N GLU A 34 -4.37 -6.48 -0.65
CA GLU A 34 -3.94 -6.39 -2.06
C GLU A 34 -2.41 -6.31 -2.18
N LEU A 35 -1.74 -5.58 -1.28
CA LEU A 35 -0.29 -5.54 -1.20
C LEU A 35 0.28 -6.94 -0.92
N LEU A 36 -0.24 -7.64 0.09
CA LEU A 36 0.19 -9.01 0.38
C LEU A 36 -0.03 -9.95 -0.80
N SER A 37 -1.16 -9.81 -1.50
CA SER A 37 -1.46 -10.58 -2.72
C SER A 37 -0.44 -10.32 -3.82
N HIS A 38 -0.15 -9.04 -4.07
CA HIS A 38 0.73 -8.60 -5.15
C HIS A 38 2.16 -9.13 -4.98
N PHE A 39 2.66 -9.15 -3.75
CA PHE A 39 4.00 -9.70 -3.44
C PHE A 39 4.00 -11.21 -3.18
N GLY A 40 2.88 -11.92 -3.42
CA GLY A 40 2.80 -13.37 -3.25
C GLY A 40 2.91 -13.83 -1.79
N LEU A 41 2.58 -12.96 -0.84
CA LEU A 41 2.72 -13.20 0.60
C LEU A 41 1.44 -13.76 1.24
N ILE A 42 0.36 -13.98 0.46
CA ILE A 42 -0.87 -14.57 0.98
C ILE A 42 -0.63 -16.04 1.36
N GLY A 43 -1.03 -16.41 2.57
CA GLY A 43 -0.99 -17.81 3.05
C GLY A 43 0.37 -18.30 3.55
N GLY A 44 1.41 -17.46 3.51
CA GLY A 44 2.71 -17.78 4.12
C GLY A 44 2.63 -17.78 5.64
N LEU A 45 3.37 -18.66 6.31
CA LEU A 45 3.44 -18.66 7.78
C LEU A 45 4.15 -17.41 8.34
N ASN A 46 4.98 -16.74 7.52
CA ASN A 46 5.85 -15.63 7.93
C ASN A 46 5.61 -14.35 7.10
N ILE A 47 4.36 -14.05 6.74
CA ILE A 47 3.97 -12.89 5.93
C ILE A 47 4.63 -11.60 6.42
N CYS A 48 4.59 -11.37 7.73
CA CYS A 48 5.19 -10.18 8.34
C CYS A 48 6.69 -10.14 8.10
N GLU A 49 7.44 -11.21 8.39
CA GLU A 49 8.90 -11.23 8.23
C GLU A 49 9.32 -11.14 6.76
N ALA A 50 8.61 -11.80 5.86
CA ALA A 50 8.87 -11.72 4.43
C ALA A 50 8.69 -10.30 3.90
N LEU A 51 7.60 -9.62 4.30
CA LEU A 51 7.39 -8.23 3.95
C LEU A 51 8.39 -7.28 4.62
N GLU A 52 8.88 -7.63 5.82
CA GLU A 52 9.95 -6.87 6.49
C GLU A 52 11.27 -6.95 5.76
N ARG A 53 11.66 -8.15 5.33
CA ARG A 53 12.87 -8.38 4.54
C ARG A 53 12.77 -7.66 3.20
N ALA A 54 11.62 -7.74 2.54
CA ALA A 54 11.35 -6.97 1.33
C ALA A 54 11.47 -5.46 1.60
N TRP A 55 10.99 -4.97 2.74
CA TRP A 55 11.10 -3.54 3.07
C TRP A 55 12.54 -3.08 3.34
N GLN A 56 13.41 -3.95 3.86
CA GLN A 56 14.82 -3.64 4.08
C GLN A 56 15.64 -3.58 2.78
N ASP A 57 15.17 -4.24 1.73
CA ASP A 57 15.78 -4.18 0.41
C ASP A 57 15.37 -2.88 -0.32
N PRO A 58 16.31 -2.02 -0.77
CA PRO A 58 15.98 -0.73 -1.38
C PRO A 58 15.12 -0.82 -2.64
N TYR A 59 15.28 -1.88 -3.43
CA TYR A 59 14.51 -2.08 -4.66
C TYR A 59 13.06 -2.46 -4.31
N MET A 60 12.90 -3.45 -3.45
CA MET A 60 11.58 -3.89 -2.98
C MET A 60 10.86 -2.79 -2.20
N LYS A 61 11.59 -1.98 -1.42
CA LYS A 61 11.07 -0.78 -0.77
C LYS A 61 10.43 0.17 -1.79
N SER A 62 11.13 0.46 -2.89
CA SER A 62 10.60 1.31 -3.97
C SER A 62 9.36 0.70 -4.61
N GLU A 63 9.34 -0.62 -4.82
CA GLU A 63 8.18 -1.32 -5.40
C GLU A 63 6.94 -1.26 -4.49
N ILE A 64 7.13 -1.43 -3.18
CA ILE A 64 6.07 -1.26 -2.18
C ILE A 64 5.53 0.18 -2.20
N GLU A 65 6.41 1.18 -2.21
CA GLU A 65 6.01 2.60 -2.28
C GLU A 65 5.24 2.90 -3.58
N ASN A 66 5.73 2.39 -4.72
CA ASN A 66 5.11 2.52 -6.04
C ASN A 66 3.72 1.89 -6.09
N PHE A 67 3.57 0.69 -5.52
CA PHE A 67 2.28 0.00 -5.43
C PHE A 67 1.26 0.82 -4.63
N ILE A 68 1.64 1.28 -3.44
CA ILE A 68 0.78 2.11 -2.58
C ILE A 68 0.37 3.39 -3.32
N LEU A 69 1.32 4.03 -3.99
CA LEU A 69 1.07 5.25 -4.76
C LEU A 69 0.09 5.01 -5.92
N ALA A 70 0.28 3.94 -6.69
CA ALA A 70 -0.59 3.58 -7.81
C ALA A 70 -2.02 3.28 -7.31
N TRP A 71 -2.14 2.56 -6.20
CA TRP A 71 -3.42 2.25 -5.58
C TRP A 71 -4.13 3.52 -5.10
N LEU A 72 -3.42 4.42 -4.42
CA LEU A 72 -3.97 5.71 -3.99
C LEU A 72 -4.42 6.58 -5.17
N LYS A 73 -3.63 6.64 -6.25
CA LYS A 73 -4.00 7.38 -7.48
C LYS A 73 -5.27 6.80 -8.11
N LYS A 74 -5.40 5.47 -8.18
CA LYS A 74 -6.61 4.79 -8.67
C LYS A 74 -7.83 5.16 -7.82
N ARG A 75 -7.67 5.23 -6.50
CA ARG A 75 -8.74 5.68 -5.59
C ARG A 75 -9.13 7.14 -5.80
N VAL A 76 -8.16 8.06 -5.93
CA VAL A 76 -8.46 9.48 -6.21
C VAL A 76 -9.25 9.63 -7.49
N LYS A 77 -8.85 8.93 -8.56
CA LYS A 77 -9.59 8.94 -9.84
C LYS A 77 -11.02 8.42 -9.68
N LYS A 78 -11.20 7.33 -8.92
CA LYS A 78 -12.53 6.79 -8.59
C LYS A 78 -13.40 7.80 -7.83
N VAL A 79 -12.82 8.50 -6.84
CA VAL A 79 -13.54 9.50 -6.04
C VAL A 79 -13.86 10.77 -6.85
N ARG A 80 -12.97 11.19 -7.76
CA ARG A 80 -13.18 12.33 -8.65
C ARG A 80 -14.13 12.04 -9.84
N GLY A 81 -14.61 10.81 -10.00
CA GLY A 81 -15.49 10.44 -11.10
C GLY A 81 -14.77 10.36 -12.46
N GLU A 82 -13.44 10.28 -12.50
CA GLU A 82 -12.66 10.15 -13.74
C GLU A 82 -12.63 8.71 -14.27
N TYR A 83 -13.75 7.99 -14.20
CA TYR A 83 -14.01 6.89 -15.12
C TYR A 83 -14.66 7.52 -16.35
N ARG A 84 -13.82 7.93 -17.32
CA ARG A 84 -14.30 8.13 -18.70
C ARG A 84 -14.83 6.76 -19.16
N ILE A 85 -16.15 6.70 -19.29
CA ILE A 85 -16.88 5.67 -20.03
C ILE A 85 -16.40 5.71 -21.48
#